data_AF-A0A8J8GYH9-F1
#
_entry.id   AF-A0A8J8GYH9-F1
#
_cell.length_a   1.000
_cell.length_b   1.000
_cell.length_c   1.000
_cell.angle_alpha   90.00
_cell.angle_beta   90.00
_cell.angle_gamma   90.00
#
_symmetry.space_group_name_H-M   'P 1'
#
loop_
_entity.id
_entity.type
_entity.pdbx_description
1 polymer ?
#
loop_
_entity_poly.entity_id
_entity_poly.type
_entity_poly.pdbx_seq_one_letter_code
_entity_poly.pdbx_strand_id
1 'polypeptide(L)'
;AAYTDALAWYISGNSAYAQKAIQLMDAWSAVITDHTNSNAPLQTGWAGSVWPRAAEIIKYTYSSWPNSGRFATMLRTVYLPEVRNGSNSNGNWELSMMEAAIGISVFLDDRTSYTAAVTRYLNRVHAYVYLTSDGSLPYTVPGSGLDTSSEIIGYWQGQSTFVTGLTQETCRDFTHTGYGISAISHVAETSRIQGQDLYPQVGERLRQALGFQSTYQRGAAVPSWLCGGSLNLGLGPITEVGYNAMHNRLGYGMTNTEALTLQQRPAGTNNLFVAWETLTHGDNPA
;
A
#
# COMPACT_ATOMS: atom_id res chain seq x y z
N ALA A 1 4.98 15.21 -5.12
CA ALA A 1 4.76 16.56 -5.69
C ALA A 1 3.35 16.69 -6.26
N ALA A 2 3.03 16.12 -7.43
CA ALA A 2 1.71 16.28 -8.06
C ALA A 2 0.51 15.94 -7.15
N TYR A 3 0.61 14.87 -6.34
CA TYR A 3 -0.45 14.54 -5.37
C TYR A 3 -0.59 15.56 -4.24
N THR A 4 0.52 16.08 -3.71
CA THR A 4 0.51 17.18 -2.73
C THR A 4 -0.16 18.42 -3.30
N ASP A 5 0.18 18.81 -4.53
CA ASP A 5 -0.43 19.94 -5.22
C ASP A 5 -1.93 19.69 -5.47
N ALA A 6 -2.32 18.47 -5.86
CA ALA A 6 -3.72 18.12 -6.06
C ALA A 6 -4.53 18.21 -4.75
N LEU A 7 -3.98 17.75 -3.62
CA LEU A 7 -4.62 17.90 -2.30
C LEU A 7 -4.71 19.37 -1.88
N ALA A 8 -3.62 20.13 -2.06
CA ALA A 8 -3.61 21.56 -1.75
C ALA A 8 -4.64 22.33 -2.58
N TRP A 9 -4.80 22.00 -3.85
CA TRP A 9 -5.89 22.50 -4.69
C TRP A 9 -7.26 22.20 -4.08
N TYR A 10 -7.53 20.92 -3.83
CA TYR A 10 -8.86 20.48 -3.39
C TYR A 10 -9.30 21.13 -2.08
N ILE A 11 -8.35 21.32 -1.15
CA ILE A 11 -8.62 21.88 0.17
C ILE A 11 -8.70 23.41 0.14
N SER A 12 -7.80 24.08 -0.58
CA SER A 12 -7.69 25.55 -0.52
C SER A 12 -8.51 26.28 -1.58
N GLY A 13 -8.88 25.61 -2.68
CA GLY A 13 -9.45 26.25 -3.86
C GLY A 13 -8.48 27.16 -4.63
N ASN A 14 -7.19 27.17 -4.29
CA ASN A 14 -6.19 27.97 -5.00
C ASN A 14 -5.74 27.27 -6.29
N SER A 15 -6.20 27.77 -7.44
CA SER A 15 -5.99 27.17 -8.77
C SER A 15 -4.52 27.04 -9.17
N ALA A 16 -3.60 27.80 -8.56
CA ALA A 16 -2.17 27.65 -8.81
C ALA A 16 -1.67 26.23 -8.49
N TYR A 17 -2.23 25.57 -7.48
CA TYR A 17 -1.85 24.20 -7.14
C TYR A 17 -2.38 23.19 -8.16
N ALA A 18 -3.62 23.33 -8.63
CA ALA A 18 -4.16 22.47 -9.70
C ALA A 18 -3.31 22.58 -10.97
N GLN A 19 -2.97 23.81 -11.36
CA GLN A 19 -2.11 24.09 -12.51
C GLN A 19 -0.73 23.46 -12.35
N LYS A 20 -0.15 23.49 -11.13
CA LYS A 20 1.13 22.84 -10.85
C LYS A 20 1.05 21.31 -10.94
N ALA A 21 0.01 20.71 -10.36
CA ALA A 21 -0.22 19.27 -10.46
C ALA A 21 -0.34 18.83 -11.92
N ILE A 22 -1.13 19.55 -12.73
CA ILE A 22 -1.27 19.33 -14.18
C ILE A 22 0.08 19.47 -14.88
N GLN A 23 0.84 20.54 -14.61
CA GLN A 23 2.15 20.75 -15.23
C GLN A 23 3.10 19.56 -14.99
N LEU A 24 3.11 19.01 -13.77
CA LEU A 24 3.95 17.86 -13.43
C LEU A 24 3.49 16.58 -14.15
N MET A 25 2.18 16.28 -14.13
CA MET A 25 1.60 15.13 -14.82
C MET A 25 1.82 15.22 -16.34
N ASP A 26 1.66 16.41 -16.92
CA ASP A 26 1.87 16.67 -18.33
C ASP A 26 3.35 16.53 -18.73
N ALA A 27 4.27 17.02 -17.90
CA ALA A 27 5.70 16.92 -18.16
C ALA A 27 6.16 15.45 -18.22
N TRP A 28 5.75 14.63 -17.23
CA TRP A 28 6.12 13.21 -17.20
C TRP A 28 5.47 12.42 -18.33
N SER A 29 4.17 12.63 -18.59
CA SER A 29 3.46 11.94 -19.68
C SER A 29 3.96 12.29 -21.08
N ALA A 30 4.77 13.34 -21.23
CA ALA A 30 5.38 13.69 -22.51
C ALA A 30 6.71 12.96 -22.78
N VAL A 31 7.38 12.43 -21.73
CA VAL A 31 8.79 11.99 -21.86
C VAL A 31 9.03 10.56 -21.41
N ILE A 32 8.28 10.04 -20.44
CA ILE A 32 8.54 8.69 -19.93
C ILE A 32 8.06 7.64 -20.93
N THR A 33 8.94 6.71 -21.28
CA THR A 33 8.63 5.63 -22.22
C THR A 33 8.82 4.24 -21.62
N ASP A 34 9.59 4.12 -20.53
CA ASP A 34 9.91 2.84 -19.91
C ASP A 34 10.45 3.01 -18.47
N HIS A 35 10.40 1.95 -17.66
CA HIS A 35 11.12 1.83 -16.39
C HIS A 35 12.16 0.72 -16.49
N THR A 36 13.42 1.03 -16.19
CA THR A 36 14.53 0.10 -16.41
C THR A 36 15.25 -0.27 -15.12
N ASN A 37 16.12 -1.29 -15.19
CA ASN A 37 16.89 -1.89 -14.09
C ASN A 37 16.10 -2.86 -13.20
N SER A 38 16.82 -3.55 -12.30
CA SER A 38 16.25 -4.59 -11.43
C SER A 38 15.16 -4.08 -10.47
N ASN A 39 15.20 -2.79 -10.11
CA ASN A 39 14.21 -2.15 -9.24
C ASN A 39 13.02 -1.56 -10.00
N ALA A 40 12.97 -1.65 -11.34
CA ALA A 40 11.89 -1.08 -12.13
C ALA A 40 10.49 -1.46 -11.60
N PRO A 41 10.16 -2.74 -11.35
CA PRO A 41 8.80 -3.10 -10.94
C PRO A 41 8.36 -2.41 -9.64
N LEU A 42 9.26 -2.31 -8.64
CA LEU A 42 8.98 -1.67 -7.36
C LEU A 42 8.84 -0.16 -7.50
N GLN A 43 9.77 0.49 -8.20
CA GLN A 43 9.73 1.94 -8.41
C GLN A 43 8.49 2.37 -9.21
N THR A 44 8.12 1.57 -10.23
CA THR A 44 6.87 1.75 -10.96
C THR A 44 5.66 1.57 -10.05
N GLY A 45 5.69 0.60 -9.13
CA GLY A 45 4.65 0.42 -8.10
C GLY A 45 4.50 1.65 -7.19
N TRP A 46 5.60 2.22 -6.71
CA TRP A 46 5.54 3.41 -5.86
C TRP A 46 5.05 4.66 -6.59
N ALA A 47 5.57 4.92 -7.79
CA ALA A 47 5.10 6.08 -8.57
C ALA A 47 3.66 5.87 -9.07
N GLY A 48 3.34 4.67 -9.57
CA GLY A 48 2.05 4.29 -10.14
C GLY A 48 0.90 4.21 -9.13
N SER A 49 1.18 4.10 -7.83
CA SER A 49 0.16 4.17 -6.77
C SER A 49 -0.23 5.60 -6.39
N VAL A 50 0.64 6.58 -6.66
CA VAL A 50 0.41 8.00 -6.33
C VAL A 50 -0.14 8.77 -7.52
N TRP A 51 0.30 8.47 -8.75
CA TRP A 51 -0.17 9.13 -9.97
C TRP A 51 -1.69 9.18 -10.10
N PRO A 52 -2.43 8.06 -9.96
CA PRO A 52 -3.87 8.05 -10.10
C PRO A 52 -4.56 8.90 -9.05
N ARG A 53 -4.07 8.97 -7.81
CA ARG A 53 -4.67 9.80 -6.75
C ARG A 53 -4.66 11.28 -7.13
N ALA A 54 -3.52 11.76 -7.63
CA ALA A 54 -3.41 13.14 -8.12
C ALA A 54 -4.33 13.39 -9.31
N ALA A 55 -4.32 12.46 -10.27
CA ALA A 55 -5.05 12.57 -11.52
C ALA A 55 -6.57 12.54 -11.30
N GLU A 56 -7.08 11.67 -10.43
CA GLU A 56 -8.50 11.58 -10.05
C GLU A 56 -8.99 12.89 -9.42
N ILE A 57 -8.26 13.42 -8.44
CA ILE A 57 -8.62 14.70 -7.80
C ILE A 57 -8.69 15.81 -8.87
N ILE A 58 -7.67 15.95 -9.70
CA ILE A 58 -7.63 17.01 -10.71
C ILE A 58 -8.72 16.84 -11.77
N LYS A 59 -8.87 15.64 -12.33
CA LYS A 59 -9.79 15.34 -13.44
C LYS A 59 -11.25 15.63 -13.07
N TYR A 60 -11.64 15.41 -11.82
CA TYR A 60 -13.02 15.56 -11.38
C TYR A 60 -13.31 16.84 -10.61
N THR A 61 -12.30 17.60 -10.19
CA THR A 61 -12.51 18.80 -9.36
C THR A 61 -11.98 20.09 -9.98
N TYR A 62 -11.12 20.02 -11.00
CA TYR A 62 -10.62 21.19 -11.72
C TYR A 62 -11.27 21.31 -13.10
N SER A 63 -11.46 22.54 -13.56
CA SER A 63 -12.29 22.83 -14.75
C SER A 63 -11.68 22.42 -16.09
N SER A 64 -10.37 22.28 -16.19
CA SER A 64 -9.70 21.96 -17.45
C SER A 64 -8.38 21.24 -17.28
N TRP A 65 -8.24 20.07 -17.92
CA TRP A 65 -6.97 19.37 -18.11
C TRP A 65 -6.91 18.75 -19.52
N PRO A 66 -6.50 19.53 -20.54
CA PRO A 66 -6.56 19.09 -21.94
C PRO A 66 -5.72 17.85 -22.27
N ASN A 67 -4.60 17.66 -21.57
CA ASN A 67 -3.67 16.55 -21.81
C ASN A 67 -3.97 15.30 -20.96
N SER A 68 -5.12 15.24 -20.27
CA SER A 68 -5.51 14.08 -19.46
C SER A 68 -5.52 12.76 -20.25
N GLY A 69 -5.89 12.81 -21.53
CA GLY A 69 -5.82 11.65 -22.44
C GLY A 69 -4.39 11.15 -22.68
N ARG A 70 -3.40 12.04 -22.82
CA ARG A 70 -1.98 11.65 -22.94
C ARG A 70 -1.49 11.02 -21.64
N PHE A 71 -1.86 11.59 -20.50
CA PHE A 71 -1.53 11.03 -19.20
C PHE A 71 -2.14 9.63 -19.00
N ALA A 72 -3.40 9.44 -19.38
CA ALA A 72 -4.04 8.12 -19.40
C ALA A 72 -3.27 7.11 -20.28
N THR A 73 -2.82 7.52 -21.46
CA THR A 73 -1.95 6.70 -22.31
C THR A 73 -0.66 6.30 -21.60
N MET A 74 0.04 7.24 -20.96
CA MET A 74 1.25 6.94 -20.17
C MET A 74 0.98 5.86 -19.12
N LEU A 75 -0.09 5.99 -18.33
CA LEU A 75 -0.44 4.99 -17.33
C LEU A 75 -0.76 3.63 -17.96
N ARG A 76 -1.48 3.61 -19.09
CA ARG A 76 -1.89 2.39 -19.79
C ARG A 76 -0.73 1.65 -20.45
N THR A 77 0.21 2.37 -21.06
CA THR A 77 1.24 1.76 -21.91
C THR A 77 2.61 1.66 -21.24
N VAL A 78 2.89 2.47 -20.22
CA VAL A 78 4.18 2.48 -19.53
C VAL A 78 4.07 1.88 -18.13
N TYR A 79 3.09 2.30 -17.33
CA TYR A 79 3.02 1.87 -15.92
C TYR A 79 2.30 0.53 -15.75
N LEU A 80 1.10 0.38 -16.32
CA LEU A 80 0.28 -0.80 -16.10
C LEU A 80 0.95 -2.13 -16.53
N PRO A 81 1.65 -2.21 -17.68
CA PRO A 81 2.32 -3.45 -18.09
C PRO A 81 3.39 -3.92 -17.10
N GLU A 82 4.11 -3.00 -16.47
CA GLU A 82 5.16 -3.28 -15.48
C GLU A 82 4.59 -3.83 -14.17
N VAL A 83 3.41 -3.36 -13.74
CA VAL A 83 2.88 -3.69 -12.41
C VAL A 83 1.84 -4.82 -12.41
N ARG A 84 1.06 -4.99 -13.50
CA ARG A 84 -0.12 -5.89 -13.51
C ARG A 84 0.18 -7.37 -13.27
N ASN A 85 1.41 -7.80 -13.53
CA ASN A 85 1.82 -9.19 -13.37
C ASN A 85 2.35 -9.50 -11.96
N GLY A 86 2.53 -8.49 -11.11
CA GLY A 86 3.09 -8.65 -9.77
C GLY A 86 4.57 -9.04 -9.79
N SER A 87 5.07 -9.51 -8.65
CA SER A 87 6.48 -9.85 -8.47
C SER A 87 6.65 -11.06 -7.56
N ASN A 88 7.63 -11.89 -7.90
CA ASN A 88 8.07 -13.00 -7.05
C ASN A 88 9.25 -12.62 -6.15
N SER A 89 9.76 -11.38 -6.24
CA SER A 89 10.94 -10.94 -5.48
C SER A 89 10.68 -10.87 -3.98
N ASN A 90 9.58 -10.23 -3.57
CA ASN A 90 9.18 -10.09 -2.17
C ASN A 90 7.69 -9.73 -2.08
N GLY A 91 7.02 -10.03 -0.96
CA GLY A 91 5.59 -9.79 -0.81
C GLY A 91 5.21 -8.31 -0.80
N ASN A 92 6.03 -7.43 -0.21
CA ASN A 92 5.73 -5.99 -0.21
C ASN A 92 5.88 -5.35 -1.61
N TRP A 93 6.74 -5.90 -2.47
CA TRP A 93 6.85 -5.48 -3.88
C TRP A 93 5.55 -5.74 -4.61
N GLU A 94 5.06 -6.99 -4.56
CA GLU A 94 3.82 -7.32 -5.26
C GLU A 94 2.63 -6.53 -4.72
N LEU A 95 2.54 -6.30 -3.41
CA LEU A 95 1.48 -5.46 -2.84
C LEU A 95 1.55 -4.01 -3.36
N SER A 96 2.74 -3.40 -3.39
CA SER A 96 2.92 -2.04 -3.94
C SER A 96 2.56 -1.98 -5.43
N MET A 97 2.91 -3.02 -6.19
CA MET A 97 2.55 -3.15 -7.60
C MET A 97 1.04 -3.31 -7.79
N MET A 98 0.37 -4.08 -6.93
CA MET A 98 -1.10 -4.24 -6.99
C MET A 98 -1.82 -2.96 -6.62
N GLU A 99 -1.30 -2.19 -5.67
CA GLU A 99 -1.82 -0.86 -5.36
C GLU A 99 -1.78 0.06 -6.59
N ALA A 100 -0.64 0.10 -7.29
CA ALA A 100 -0.51 0.84 -8.54
C ALA A 100 -1.47 0.31 -9.62
N ALA A 101 -1.51 -1.00 -9.85
CA ALA A 101 -2.36 -1.62 -10.86
C ALA A 101 -3.84 -1.29 -10.64
N ILE A 102 -4.30 -1.33 -9.39
CA ILE A 102 -5.67 -0.99 -9.01
C ILE A 102 -5.95 0.49 -9.23
N GLY A 103 -5.10 1.38 -8.70
CA GLY A 103 -5.28 2.83 -8.87
C GLY A 103 -5.29 3.24 -10.35
N ILE A 104 -4.38 2.68 -11.15
CA ILE A 104 -4.32 2.92 -12.60
C ILE A 104 -5.59 2.40 -13.28
N SER A 105 -6.03 1.19 -12.93
CA SER A 105 -7.24 0.61 -13.52
C SER A 105 -8.49 1.43 -13.22
N VAL A 106 -8.59 2.03 -12.02
CA VAL A 106 -9.65 2.96 -11.66
C VAL A 106 -9.62 4.21 -12.54
N PHE A 107 -8.48 4.90 -12.64
CA PHE A 107 -8.37 6.11 -13.45
C PHE A 107 -8.66 5.89 -14.95
N LEU A 108 -8.36 4.68 -15.44
CA LEU A 108 -8.56 4.26 -16.82
C LEU A 108 -9.93 3.62 -17.11
N ASP A 109 -10.81 3.50 -16.11
CA ASP A 109 -12.08 2.76 -16.21
C ASP A 109 -11.90 1.31 -16.72
N ASP A 110 -10.79 0.65 -16.37
CA ASP A 110 -10.39 -0.67 -16.85
C ASP A 110 -10.80 -1.80 -15.88
N ARG A 111 -12.05 -2.24 -15.98
CA ARG A 111 -12.61 -3.26 -15.08
C ARG A 111 -11.87 -4.61 -15.15
N THR A 112 -11.36 -4.98 -16.32
CA THR A 112 -10.65 -6.26 -16.52
C THR A 112 -9.33 -6.26 -15.75
N SER A 113 -8.53 -5.21 -15.93
CA SER A 113 -7.25 -5.06 -15.24
C SER A 113 -7.44 -4.92 -13.73
N TYR A 114 -8.45 -4.16 -13.31
CA TYR A 114 -8.83 -4.04 -11.91
C TYR A 114 -9.15 -5.39 -11.27
N THR A 115 -9.99 -6.21 -11.92
CA THR A 115 -10.41 -7.53 -11.38
C THR A 115 -9.23 -8.49 -11.26
N ALA A 116 -8.33 -8.50 -12.25
CA ALA A 116 -7.11 -9.30 -12.21
C ALA A 116 -6.18 -8.85 -11.06
N ALA A 117 -6.00 -7.55 -10.89
CA ALA A 117 -5.19 -6.98 -9.82
C ALA A 117 -5.77 -7.28 -8.42
N VAL A 118 -7.08 -7.18 -8.22
CA VAL A 118 -7.75 -7.55 -6.96
C VAL A 118 -7.53 -9.03 -6.65
N THR A 119 -7.65 -9.92 -7.63
CA THR A 119 -7.40 -11.36 -7.42
C THR A 119 -5.98 -11.61 -6.91
N ARG A 120 -4.99 -11.00 -7.56
CA ARG A 120 -3.57 -11.15 -7.18
C ARG A 120 -3.29 -10.52 -5.81
N TYR A 121 -3.88 -9.35 -5.56
CA TYR A 121 -3.84 -8.67 -4.27
C TYR A 121 -4.32 -9.58 -3.13
N LEU A 122 -5.52 -10.18 -3.26
CA LEU A 122 -6.09 -11.03 -2.21
C LEU A 122 -5.19 -12.25 -1.90
N ASN A 123 -4.68 -12.92 -2.95
CA ASN A 123 -3.73 -14.02 -2.78
C ASN A 123 -2.45 -13.56 -2.07
N ARG A 124 -1.93 -12.38 -2.41
CA ARG A 124 -0.72 -11.84 -1.78
C ARG A 124 -0.97 -11.43 -0.33
N VAL A 125 -2.11 -10.83 0.01
CA VAL A 125 -2.43 -10.49 1.42
C VAL A 125 -2.42 -11.75 2.28
N HIS A 126 -3.02 -12.84 1.78
CA HIS A 126 -2.99 -14.15 2.47
C HIS A 126 -1.55 -14.64 2.68
N ALA A 127 -0.71 -14.55 1.65
CA ALA A 127 0.68 -15.01 1.73
C ALA A 127 1.61 -14.07 2.50
N TYR A 128 1.19 -12.83 2.80
CA TYR A 128 2.05 -11.79 3.36
C TYR A 128 1.92 -11.63 4.87
N VAL A 129 0.71 -11.73 5.40
CA VAL A 129 0.44 -11.66 6.84
C VAL A 129 0.05 -13.04 7.31
N TYR A 130 0.67 -13.57 8.35
CA TYR A 130 0.31 -14.86 8.92
C TYR A 130 -0.79 -14.72 9.96
N LEU A 131 -1.75 -15.64 9.93
CA LEU A 131 -2.70 -15.88 11.01
C LEU A 131 -2.52 -17.33 11.48
N THR A 132 -2.72 -17.60 12.77
CA THR A 132 -2.66 -18.98 13.30
C THR A 132 -3.67 -19.93 12.63
N SER A 133 -4.73 -19.40 12.03
CA SER A 133 -5.68 -20.16 11.22
C SER A 133 -5.11 -20.71 9.92
N ASP A 134 -3.94 -20.24 9.47
CA ASP A 134 -3.25 -20.74 8.28
C ASP A 134 -2.62 -22.12 8.48
N GLY A 135 -2.50 -22.57 9.74
CA GLY A 135 -1.84 -23.82 10.10
C GLY A 135 -0.39 -23.61 10.53
N SER A 136 0.45 -24.64 10.41
CA SER A 136 1.82 -24.63 10.96
C SER A 136 2.80 -23.75 10.18
N LEU A 137 2.48 -23.40 8.93
CA LEU A 137 3.32 -22.60 8.04
C LEU A 137 2.46 -21.52 7.37
N PRO A 138 3.07 -20.38 6.98
CA PRO A 138 2.40 -19.38 6.15
C PRO A 138 1.92 -19.95 4.82
N TYR A 139 0.79 -19.43 4.37
CA TYR A 139 0.29 -19.64 3.01
C TYR A 139 1.30 -19.11 1.98
N THR A 140 1.45 -19.81 0.87
CA THR A 140 2.29 -19.40 -0.26
C THR A 140 1.44 -19.08 -1.47
N VAL A 141 1.85 -18.08 -2.24
CA VAL A 141 1.14 -17.74 -3.49
C VAL A 141 1.23 -18.94 -4.44
N PRO A 142 0.11 -19.35 -5.09
CA PRO A 142 0.13 -20.46 -6.04
C PRO A 142 1.16 -20.24 -7.15
N GLY A 143 2.00 -21.24 -7.41
CA GLY A 143 3.07 -21.16 -8.40
C GLY A 143 4.33 -20.42 -7.94
N SER A 144 4.45 -20.08 -6.66
CA SER A 144 5.68 -19.47 -6.09
C SER A 144 6.88 -20.41 -6.05
N GLY A 145 6.66 -21.73 -6.10
CA GLY A 145 7.71 -22.74 -5.93
C GLY A 145 8.23 -22.86 -4.50
N LEU A 146 7.54 -22.26 -3.52
CA LEU A 146 7.83 -22.41 -2.10
C LEU A 146 7.06 -23.62 -1.56
N ASP A 147 7.61 -24.81 -1.75
CA ASP A 147 6.90 -26.08 -1.56
C ASP A 147 7.36 -26.85 -0.31
N THR A 148 8.44 -26.40 0.34
CA THR A 148 8.99 -27.01 1.56
C THR A 148 9.02 -26.04 2.74
N SER A 149 8.98 -26.57 3.97
CA SER A 149 9.08 -25.75 5.19
C SER A 149 10.35 -24.90 5.22
N SER A 150 11.48 -25.42 4.72
CA SER A 150 12.74 -24.68 4.70
C SER A 150 12.71 -23.50 3.72
N GLU A 151 12.08 -23.66 2.55
CA GLU A 151 11.90 -22.57 1.59
C GLU A 151 10.99 -21.49 2.14
N ILE A 152 9.88 -21.87 2.78
CA ILE A 152 8.94 -20.93 3.39
C ILE A 152 9.60 -20.16 4.54
N ILE A 153 10.29 -20.85 5.45
CA ILE A 153 11.03 -20.22 6.56
C ILE A 153 12.13 -19.30 6.02
N GLY A 154 12.86 -19.73 4.98
CA GLY A 154 13.85 -18.90 4.31
C GLY A 154 13.25 -17.62 3.72
N TYR A 155 12.10 -17.74 3.06
CA TYR A 155 11.36 -16.60 2.51
C TYR A 155 10.83 -15.65 3.60
N TRP A 156 10.47 -16.19 4.76
CA TRP A 156 10.12 -15.45 5.99
C TRP A 156 11.33 -15.06 6.84
N GLN A 157 12.49 -14.86 6.21
CA GLN A 157 13.70 -14.30 6.81
C GLN A 157 14.24 -15.13 7.98
N GLY A 158 14.11 -16.46 7.89
CA GLY A 158 14.55 -17.40 8.90
C GLY A 158 13.60 -17.53 10.11
N GLN A 159 12.47 -16.81 10.13
CA GLN A 159 11.48 -16.95 11.19
C GLN A 159 10.77 -18.29 11.08
N SER A 160 10.86 -19.11 12.13
CA SER A 160 10.27 -20.46 12.19
C SER A 160 9.13 -20.59 13.19
N THR A 161 8.93 -19.58 14.05
CA THR A 161 7.80 -19.50 14.98
C THR A 161 6.79 -18.50 14.44
N PHE A 162 5.66 -18.97 13.94
CA PHE A 162 4.64 -18.12 13.34
C PHE A 162 3.53 -17.81 14.34
N VAL A 163 3.19 -16.53 14.49
CA VAL A 163 2.10 -16.05 15.35
C VAL A 163 1.28 -15.01 14.60
N THR A 164 0.00 -14.91 14.93
CA THR A 164 -0.94 -13.97 14.31
C THR A 164 -0.40 -12.54 14.27
N GLY A 165 -0.42 -11.94 13.08
CA GLY A 165 0.02 -10.56 12.83
C GLY A 165 1.48 -10.43 12.38
N LEU A 166 2.24 -11.53 12.39
CA LEU A 166 3.56 -11.55 11.77
C LEU A 166 3.43 -11.34 10.26
N THR A 167 4.33 -10.54 9.68
CA THR A 167 4.41 -10.33 8.24
C THR A 167 5.66 -11.00 7.68
N GLN A 168 5.66 -11.31 6.39
CA GLN A 168 6.80 -11.93 5.71
C GLN A 168 8.08 -11.08 5.82
N GLU A 169 7.96 -9.76 6.00
CA GLU A 169 9.08 -8.82 6.12
C GLU A 169 9.46 -8.48 7.58
N THR A 170 8.74 -8.99 8.59
CA THR A 170 8.93 -8.58 10.00
C THR A 170 10.38 -8.74 10.45
N CYS A 171 11.01 -9.87 10.10
CA CYS A 171 12.38 -10.18 10.49
C CYS A 171 13.45 -9.63 9.53
N ARG A 172 13.04 -8.98 8.44
CA ARG A 172 13.95 -8.18 7.60
C ARG A 172 14.11 -6.79 8.21
N ASP A 173 13.02 -6.03 8.21
CA ASP A 173 12.88 -4.74 8.88
C ASP A 173 11.43 -4.22 8.82
N PHE A 174 11.13 -3.28 9.71
CA PHE A 174 9.81 -2.68 9.80
C PHE A 174 9.52 -1.70 8.67
N THR A 175 10.55 -1.16 8.00
CA THR A 175 10.33 -0.23 6.87
C THR A 175 9.65 -0.96 5.71
N HIS A 176 10.17 -2.12 5.32
CA HIS A 176 9.57 -2.96 4.28
C HIS A 176 8.25 -3.60 4.71
N THR A 177 8.13 -3.92 6.00
CA THR A 177 6.86 -4.32 6.60
C THR A 177 5.79 -3.24 6.44
N GLY A 178 6.15 -1.99 6.72
CA GLY A 178 5.26 -0.84 6.58
C GLY A 178 4.78 -0.66 5.15
N TYR A 179 5.64 -0.89 4.15
CA TYR A 179 5.24 -0.81 2.74
C TYR A 179 4.14 -1.81 2.38
N GLY A 180 4.26 -3.06 2.82
CA GLY A 180 3.23 -4.08 2.55
C GLY A 180 1.91 -3.77 3.25
N ILE A 181 1.96 -3.37 4.53
CA ILE A 181 0.74 -3.04 5.31
C ILE A 181 0.04 -1.79 4.75
N SER A 182 0.81 -0.78 4.33
CA SER A 182 0.26 0.41 3.69
C SER A 182 -0.48 0.06 2.41
N ALA A 183 0.14 -0.73 1.52
CA ALA A 183 -0.49 -1.15 0.27
C ALA A 183 -1.77 -1.97 0.49
N ILE A 184 -1.80 -2.83 1.51
CA ILE A 184 -3.04 -3.53 1.94
C ILE A 184 -4.13 -2.54 2.33
N SER A 185 -3.79 -1.54 3.14
CA SER A 185 -4.73 -0.52 3.59
C SER A 185 -5.27 0.31 2.43
N HIS A 186 -4.38 0.79 1.55
CA HIS A 186 -4.72 1.63 0.40
C HIS A 186 -5.60 0.92 -0.63
N VAL A 187 -5.29 -0.34 -0.94
CA VAL A 187 -6.10 -1.13 -1.88
C VAL A 187 -7.49 -1.35 -1.31
N ALA A 188 -7.60 -1.78 -0.06
CA ALA A 188 -8.91 -2.02 0.57
C ALA A 188 -9.76 -0.74 0.60
N GLU A 189 -9.16 0.41 0.94
CA GLU A 189 -9.88 1.69 0.97
C GLU A 189 -10.26 2.17 -0.43
N THR A 190 -9.35 2.08 -1.41
CA THR A 190 -9.63 2.45 -2.81
C THR A 190 -10.78 1.59 -3.36
N SER A 191 -10.72 0.27 -3.20
CA SER A 191 -11.79 -0.63 -3.65
C SER A 191 -13.12 -0.33 -2.98
N ARG A 192 -13.12 -0.02 -1.67
CA ARG A 192 -14.33 0.39 -0.95
C ARG A 192 -14.94 1.67 -1.53
N ILE A 193 -14.11 2.68 -1.81
CA ILE A 193 -14.54 3.93 -2.47
C ILE A 193 -15.16 3.64 -3.84
N GLN A 194 -14.63 2.65 -4.57
CA GLN A 194 -15.15 2.18 -5.85
C GLN A 194 -16.36 1.23 -5.73
N GLY A 195 -16.92 1.06 -4.52
CA GLY A 195 -18.11 0.24 -4.28
C GLY A 195 -17.87 -1.25 -4.13
N GLN A 196 -16.62 -1.70 -4.00
CA GLN A 196 -16.28 -3.09 -3.68
C GLN A 196 -15.65 -3.20 -2.30
N ASP A 197 -16.38 -3.76 -1.35
CA ASP A 197 -15.83 -4.03 -0.02
C ASP A 197 -14.92 -5.26 -0.02
N LEU A 198 -13.65 -5.06 0.34
CA LEU A 198 -12.63 -6.11 0.48
C LEU A 198 -12.28 -6.40 1.94
N TYR A 199 -12.77 -5.62 2.91
CA TYR A 199 -12.44 -5.82 4.32
C TYR A 199 -12.86 -7.18 4.87
N PRO A 200 -13.96 -7.83 4.43
CA PRO A 200 -14.27 -9.20 4.84
C PRO A 200 -13.16 -10.21 4.51
N GLN A 201 -12.38 -9.98 3.45
CA GLN A 201 -11.31 -10.87 3.00
C GLN A 201 -9.94 -10.51 3.59
N VAL A 202 -9.65 -9.21 3.78
CA VAL A 202 -8.31 -8.74 4.19
C VAL A 202 -8.24 -8.11 5.57
N GLY A 203 -9.38 -7.72 6.14
CA GLY A 203 -9.47 -6.88 7.33
C GLY A 203 -8.84 -7.53 8.56
N GLU A 204 -9.09 -8.82 8.80
CA GLU A 204 -8.50 -9.52 9.95
C GLU A 204 -6.97 -9.54 9.88
N ARG A 205 -6.41 -9.84 8.70
CA ARG A 205 -4.95 -9.78 8.49
C ARG A 205 -4.42 -8.38 8.68
N LEU A 206 -5.08 -7.38 8.10
CA LEU A 206 -4.67 -5.98 8.24
C LEU A 206 -4.66 -5.54 9.72
N ARG A 207 -5.74 -5.83 10.46
CA ARG A 207 -5.87 -5.50 11.88
C ARG A 207 -4.77 -6.15 12.72
N GLN A 208 -4.52 -7.44 12.50
CA GLN A 208 -3.54 -8.19 13.27
C GLN A 208 -2.11 -7.75 12.93
N ALA A 209 -1.81 -7.49 11.65
CA ALA A 209 -0.52 -6.94 11.24
C ALA A 209 -0.29 -5.56 11.89
N LEU A 210 -1.25 -4.63 11.78
CA LEU A 210 -1.15 -3.32 12.41
C LEU A 210 -0.93 -3.43 13.93
N GLY A 211 -1.70 -4.28 14.61
CA GLY A 211 -1.58 -4.47 16.06
C GLY A 211 -0.22 -5.03 16.47
N PHE A 212 0.24 -6.09 15.80
CA PHE A 212 1.53 -6.73 16.08
C PHE A 212 2.69 -5.75 15.86
N GLN A 213 2.77 -5.14 14.68
CA GLN A 213 3.89 -4.25 14.35
C GLN A 213 3.88 -2.99 15.22
N SER A 214 2.70 -2.43 15.52
CA SER A 214 2.60 -1.26 16.41
C SER A 214 3.07 -1.57 17.83
N THR A 215 2.84 -2.79 18.32
CA THR A 215 3.27 -3.21 19.66
C THR A 215 4.80 -3.11 19.81
N TYR A 216 5.55 -3.67 18.85
CA TYR A 216 7.01 -3.64 18.91
C TYR A 216 7.60 -2.30 18.48
N GLN A 217 6.98 -1.60 17.53
CA GLN A 217 7.41 -0.26 17.13
C GLN A 217 7.33 0.74 18.30
N ARG A 218 6.42 0.50 19.26
CA ARG A 218 6.28 1.28 20.50
C ARG A 218 7.21 0.85 21.64
N GLY A 219 8.12 -0.11 21.41
CA GLY A 219 9.16 -0.48 22.37
C GLY A 219 8.81 -1.64 23.30
N ALA A 220 7.84 -2.48 22.95
CA ALA A 220 7.64 -3.76 23.65
C ALA A 220 8.92 -4.62 23.57
N ALA A 221 9.22 -5.37 24.65
CA ALA A 221 10.36 -6.27 24.68
C ALA A 221 10.23 -7.35 23.60
N VAL A 222 11.29 -7.51 22.79
CA VAL A 222 11.32 -8.51 21.71
C VAL A 222 11.69 -9.87 22.32
N PRO A 223 10.83 -10.89 22.22
CA PRO A 223 11.14 -12.21 22.74
C PRO A 223 12.17 -12.92 21.86
N SER A 224 12.96 -13.82 22.42
CA SER A 224 14.03 -14.53 21.70
C SER A 224 13.57 -15.36 20.50
N TRP A 225 12.31 -15.80 20.49
CA TRP A 225 11.71 -16.53 19.37
C TRP A 225 11.37 -15.64 18.17
N LEU A 226 11.27 -14.31 18.36
CA LEU A 226 10.91 -13.37 17.31
C LEU A 226 12.19 -12.79 16.69
N CYS A 227 12.49 -13.18 15.45
CA CYS A 227 13.61 -12.65 14.68
C CYS A 227 14.96 -12.77 15.42
N GLY A 228 15.16 -13.84 16.18
CA GLY A 228 16.36 -14.03 17.00
C GLY A 228 16.48 -13.07 18.20
N GLY A 229 15.37 -12.47 18.64
CA GLY A 229 15.34 -11.54 19.77
C GLY A 229 15.65 -10.09 19.43
N SER A 230 15.70 -9.72 18.14
CA SER A 230 15.97 -8.36 17.70
C SER A 230 15.12 -7.97 16.50
N LEU A 231 14.63 -6.73 16.48
CA LEU A 231 13.86 -6.17 15.38
C LEU A 231 14.54 -4.89 14.86
N ASN A 232 14.60 -4.76 13.54
CA ASN A 232 14.98 -3.50 12.90
C ASN A 232 13.74 -2.62 12.71
N LEU A 233 13.55 -1.64 13.61
CA LEU A 233 12.38 -0.77 13.63
C LEU A 233 12.41 0.27 12.50
N GLY A 234 11.31 1.00 12.32
CA GLY A 234 11.16 1.99 11.24
C GLY A 234 9.87 1.83 10.44
N LEU A 235 8.76 1.47 11.09
CA LEU A 235 7.49 1.16 10.43
C LEU A 235 6.96 2.29 9.52
N GLY A 236 7.35 3.53 9.82
CA GLY A 236 6.91 4.72 9.10
C GLY A 236 5.47 5.11 9.44
N PRO A 237 4.94 6.14 8.75
CA PRO A 237 3.62 6.70 9.01
C PRO A 237 2.52 5.97 8.22
N ILE A 238 2.36 4.66 8.44
CA ILE A 238 1.53 3.77 7.60
C ILE A 238 0.22 3.34 8.24
N THR A 239 -0.03 3.76 9.48
CA THR A 239 -1.09 3.18 10.31
C THR A 239 -2.44 3.80 10.06
N GLU A 240 -2.49 5.02 9.53
CA GLU A 240 -3.67 5.88 9.57
C GLU A 240 -4.85 5.32 8.76
N VAL A 241 -4.63 4.95 7.50
CA VAL A 241 -5.71 4.44 6.62
C VAL A 241 -6.32 3.16 7.17
N GLY A 242 -5.46 2.21 7.56
CA GLY A 242 -5.89 0.93 8.13
C GLY A 242 -6.53 1.08 9.50
N TYR A 243 -6.00 1.97 10.35
CA TYR A 243 -6.58 2.30 11.66
C TYR A 243 -7.98 2.91 11.51
N ASN A 244 -8.15 3.92 10.66
CA ASN A 244 -9.45 4.54 10.42
C ASN A 244 -10.48 3.49 9.98
N ALA A 245 -10.10 2.62 9.04
CA ALA A 245 -10.96 1.56 8.56
C ALA A 245 -11.35 0.56 9.65
N MET A 246 -10.37 0.00 10.34
CA MET A 246 -10.59 -1.11 11.26
C MET A 246 -11.15 -0.63 12.61
N HIS A 247 -10.65 0.49 13.15
CA HIS A 247 -11.11 1.02 14.43
C HIS A 247 -12.36 1.88 14.28
N ASN A 248 -12.28 3.01 13.57
CA ASN A 248 -13.38 3.98 13.55
C ASN A 248 -14.60 3.44 12.82
N ARG A 249 -14.39 2.81 11.65
CA ARG A 249 -15.49 2.38 10.79
C ARG A 249 -16.02 0.98 11.12
N LEU A 250 -15.14 0.05 11.50
CA LEU A 250 -15.53 -1.35 11.80
C LEU A 250 -15.59 -1.68 13.30
N GLY A 251 -15.19 -0.75 14.18
CA GLY A 251 -15.39 -0.87 15.63
C GLY A 251 -14.43 -1.81 16.37
N TYR A 252 -13.30 -2.20 15.76
CA TYR A 252 -12.34 -3.08 16.42
C TYR A 252 -11.47 -2.33 17.44
N GLY A 253 -11.27 -2.90 18.63
CA GLY A 253 -10.29 -2.38 19.59
C GLY A 253 -8.85 -2.55 19.07
N MET A 254 -8.11 -1.44 18.92
CA MET A 254 -6.77 -1.42 18.32
C MET A 254 -5.77 -0.56 19.11
N THR A 255 -5.75 -0.70 20.43
CA THR A 255 -5.03 0.21 21.36
C THR A 255 -3.57 0.52 20.99
N ASN A 256 -2.78 -0.48 20.58
CA ASN A 256 -1.38 -0.23 20.21
C ASN A 256 -1.25 0.52 18.87
N THR A 257 -2.12 0.22 17.91
CA THR A 257 -2.15 0.93 16.63
C THR A 257 -2.66 2.35 16.83
N GLU A 258 -3.76 2.54 17.57
CA GLU A 258 -4.28 3.86 17.95
C GLU A 258 -3.19 4.75 18.55
N ALA A 259 -2.51 4.26 19.58
CA ALA A 259 -1.48 5.03 20.26
C ALA A 259 -0.29 5.37 19.34
N LEU A 260 0.10 4.45 18.43
CA LEU A 260 1.14 4.73 17.45
C LEU A 260 0.68 5.75 16.40
N THR A 261 -0.54 5.61 15.88
CA THR A 261 -1.15 6.54 14.92
C THR A 261 -1.18 7.94 15.52
N LEU A 262 -1.75 8.10 16.73
CA LEU A 262 -1.84 9.39 17.40
C LEU A 262 -0.46 10.00 17.69
N GLN A 263 0.54 9.20 18.05
CA GLN A 263 1.92 9.67 18.24
C GLN A 263 2.55 10.20 16.94
N GLN A 264 2.17 9.63 15.79
CA GLN A 264 2.72 10.00 14.49
C GLN A 264 1.97 11.14 13.81
N ARG A 265 0.81 11.56 14.33
CA ARG A 265 0.02 12.67 13.79
C ARG A 265 0.68 14.04 14.09
N PRO A 266 0.63 15.01 13.15
CA PRO A 266 0.25 14.82 11.76
C PRO A 266 1.33 14.05 10.99
N ALA A 267 0.92 13.00 10.29
CA ALA A 267 1.81 12.20 9.47
C ALA A 267 2.21 12.94 8.19
N GLY A 268 3.52 12.94 7.90
CA GLY A 268 4.08 13.48 6.66
C GLY A 268 4.04 12.47 5.51
N THR A 269 5.22 12.21 4.92
CA THR A 269 5.39 11.25 3.83
C THR A 269 6.59 10.35 4.10
N ASN A 270 6.58 9.13 3.54
CA ASN A 270 7.78 8.28 3.47
C ASN A 270 8.66 8.58 2.23
N ASN A 271 8.34 9.65 1.49
CA ASN A 271 8.97 10.05 0.23
C ASN A 271 8.83 9.05 -0.93
N LEU A 272 7.96 8.04 -0.80
CA LEU A 272 7.67 7.05 -1.83
C LEU A 272 6.19 7.14 -2.23
N PHE A 273 5.32 6.39 -1.56
CA PHE A 273 3.90 6.27 -1.91
C PHE A 273 2.94 6.51 -0.74
N VAL A 274 3.47 6.64 0.47
CA VAL A 274 2.71 7.02 1.66
C VAL A 274 2.86 8.53 1.85
N ALA A 275 1.74 9.24 1.80
CA ALA A 275 1.75 10.69 1.91
C ALA A 275 0.41 11.23 2.41
N TRP A 276 0.50 12.13 3.40
CA TRP A 276 -0.63 12.94 3.87
C TRP A 276 -1.82 12.12 4.41
N GLU A 277 -1.55 10.95 5.00
CA GLU A 277 -2.63 10.07 5.44
C GLU A 277 -3.45 10.71 6.57
N THR A 278 -2.83 11.41 7.53
CA THR A 278 -3.59 12.13 8.57
C THR A 278 -4.52 13.18 7.97
N LEU A 279 -4.07 13.89 6.92
CA LEU A 279 -4.88 14.90 6.24
C LEU A 279 -6.08 14.27 5.52
N THR A 280 -5.94 13.06 5.00
CA THR A 280 -6.94 12.43 4.12
C THR A 280 -7.82 11.41 4.82
N HIS A 281 -7.34 10.79 5.90
CA HIS A 281 -7.97 9.65 6.59
C HIS A 281 -7.92 9.76 8.13
N GLY A 282 -7.40 10.85 8.68
CA GLY A 282 -7.51 11.12 10.11
C GLY A 282 -8.97 11.34 10.53
N ASP A 283 -9.19 11.55 11.84
CA ASP A 283 -10.51 11.85 12.42
C ASP A 283 -10.94 13.29 12.12
N ASN A 284 -10.74 13.74 10.88
CA ASN A 284 -11.03 15.10 10.46
C ASN A 284 -12.55 15.29 10.48
N PRO A 285 -13.06 16.35 11.14
CA PRO A 285 -14.48 16.65 11.13
C PRO A 285 -14.95 16.86 9.68
N ALA A 286 -16.08 16.25 9.34
CA ALA A 286 -16.74 16.38 8.04
C ALA A 286 -17.19 17.82 7.77
#